data_AF-A0A2M8B3E9-F1
#
_entry.id   AF-A0A2M8B3E9-F1
#
_cell.length_a   1.000
_cell.length_b   1.000
_cell.length_c   1.000
_cell.angle_alpha   90.00
_cell.angle_beta   90.00
_cell.angle_gamma   90.00
#
_symmetry.space_group_name_H-M   'P 1'
#
loop_
_entity.id
_entity.type
_entity.pdbx_description
1 polymer ?
#
loop_
_entity_poly.entity_id
_entity_poly.type
_entity_poly.pdbx_seq_one_letter_code
_entity_poly.pdbx_strand_id
1 'polypeptide(L)'
;MEKLRIFIENHMDLIERESGLVEVIQVELRQSGKFRKDYTPVKFFEYLEVISDILEEGKREGVFRPDLNVSVARRAIFGALDELSLTYILSRKPKYHPIVTAAELCRLLLEGLCVPGAAAGKG
;
A
#
# COMPACT_ATOMS: atom_id res chain seq x y z
N MET A 1 1.75 1.33 -13.80
CA MET A 1 1.11 2.47 -13.09
C MET A 1 -0.32 2.13 -12.67
N GLU A 2 -1.21 1.81 -13.62
CA GLU A 2 -2.63 1.58 -13.34
C GLU A 2 -2.92 0.48 -12.31
N LYS A 3 -2.22 -0.67 -12.39
CA LYS A 3 -2.37 -1.75 -11.41
C LYS A 3 -2.03 -1.33 -9.99
N LEU A 4 -0.95 -0.55 -9.82
CA LEU A 4 -0.54 -0.06 -8.50
C LEU A 4 -1.56 0.96 -7.95
N ARG A 5 -2.11 1.82 -8.82
CA ARG A 5 -3.18 2.76 -8.48
C ARG A 5 -4.42 2.02 -7.97
N ILE A 6 -4.93 1.05 -8.74
CA ILE A 6 -6.09 0.22 -8.37
C ILE A 6 -5.84 -0.52 -7.05
N PHE A 7 -4.63 -1.05 -6.86
CA PHE A 7 -4.26 -1.72 -5.62
C PHE A 7 -4.37 -0.79 -4.40
N ILE A 8 -3.80 0.41 -4.49
CA ILE A 8 -3.84 1.42 -3.42
C ILE A 8 -5.27 1.87 -3.13
N GLU A 9 -6.06 2.14 -4.18
CA GLU A 9 -7.46 2.55 -4.05
C GLU A 9 -8.30 1.46 -3.37
N ASN A 10 -8.18 0.20 -3.81
CA ASN A 10 -8.90 -0.92 -3.21
C ASN A 10 -8.49 -1.15 -1.75
N HIS A 11 -7.21 -1.01 -1.41
CA HIS A 11 -6.75 -1.10 -0.02
C HIS A 11 -7.45 -0.05 0.84
N MET A 12 -7.46 1.22 0.40
CA MET A 12 -8.03 2.32 1.18
C MET A 12 -9.57 2.24 1.27
N ASP A 13 -10.26 1.79 0.21
CA ASP A 13 -11.71 1.55 0.22
C ASP A 13 -12.09 0.44 1.21
N LEU A 14 -11.30 -0.64 1.28
CA LEU A 14 -11.52 -1.71 2.25
C LEU A 14 -11.40 -1.20 3.70
N ILE A 15 -10.40 -0.35 3.97
CA ILE A 15 -10.21 0.27 5.29
C ILE A 15 -11.39 1.15 5.67
N GLU A 16 -11.95 1.90 4.73
CA GLU A 16 -13.12 2.74 4.96
C GLU A 16 -14.35 1.89 5.31
N ARG A 17 -14.63 0.86 4.50
CA ARG A 17 -15.80 -0.01 4.63
C ARG A 17 -15.78 -0.87 5.90
N GLU A 18 -14.61 -1.40 6.25
CA GLU A 18 -14.43 -2.37 7.34
C GLU A 18 -13.77 -1.76 8.59
N SER A 19 -13.73 -0.44 8.70
CA SER A 19 -12.98 0.32 9.72
C SER A 19 -13.10 -0.21 11.15
N GLY A 20 -14.30 -0.59 11.60
CA GLY A 20 -14.51 -1.15 12.96
C GLY A 20 -13.88 -2.52 13.18
N LEU A 21 -13.82 -3.39 12.17
CA LEU A 21 -13.13 -4.69 12.25
C LEU A 21 -11.61 -4.51 12.16
N VAL A 22 -11.17 -3.57 11.31
CA VAL A 22 -9.74 -3.28 11.13
C VAL A 22 -9.13 -2.64 12.37
N GLU A 23 -9.87 -1.81 13.12
CA GLU A 23 -9.41 -1.26 14.41
C GLU A 23 -9.05 -2.37 15.41
N VAL A 24 -9.95 -3.32 15.62
CA VAL A 24 -9.74 -4.46 16.53
C VAL A 24 -8.51 -5.27 16.08
N ILE A 25 -8.40 -5.56 14.78
CA ILE A 25 -7.29 -6.35 14.24
C ILE A 25 -5.96 -5.59 14.37
N GLN A 26 -5.89 -4.32 13.97
CA GLN A 26 -4.64 -3.56 13.96
C GLN A 26 -4.17 -3.19 15.37
N VAL A 27 -5.08 -2.90 16.30
CA VAL A 27 -4.72 -2.48 17.66
C VAL A 27 -4.46 -3.68 18.56
N GLU A 28 -5.37 -4.65 18.62
CA GLU A 28 -5.28 -5.72 19.62
C GLU A 28 -4.27 -6.81 19.24
N LEU A 29 -4.20 -7.24 17.96
CA LEU A 29 -3.23 -8.27 17.53
C LEU A 29 -1.78 -7.74 17.51
N ARG A 30 -1.58 -6.44 17.24
CA ARG A 30 -0.23 -5.85 17.18
C ARG A 30 0.35 -5.59 18.58
N GLN A 31 -0.50 -5.27 19.55
CA GLN A 31 -0.11 -5.08 20.97
C GLN A 31 0.01 -6.41 21.74
N SER A 32 -0.81 -7.42 21.42
CA SER A 32 -0.72 -8.73 22.05
C SER A 32 0.46 -9.53 21.51
N GLY A 33 1.67 -9.22 21.99
CA GLY A 33 2.90 -9.99 21.71
C GLY A 33 2.81 -11.50 21.98
N LYS A 34 1.74 -11.97 22.64
CA LYS A 34 1.42 -13.38 22.90
C LYS A 34 1.02 -14.18 21.65
N PHE A 35 0.54 -13.55 20.57
CA PHE A 35 0.19 -14.27 19.33
C PHE A 35 1.34 -14.36 18.31
N ARG A 36 2.46 -13.66 18.52
CA ARG A 36 3.55 -13.54 17.55
C ARG A 36 4.55 -14.69 17.51
N LYS A 37 4.62 -15.55 18.53
CA LYS A 37 5.64 -16.61 18.59
C LYS A 37 5.36 -17.80 17.67
N ASP A 38 4.08 -18.10 17.41
CA ASP A 38 3.66 -19.26 16.61
C ASP A 38 2.92 -18.87 15.31
N TYR A 39 2.73 -17.57 15.06
CA TYR A 39 2.05 -17.07 13.88
C TYR A 39 3.04 -16.74 12.76
N THR A 40 3.17 -17.64 11.79
CA THR A 40 3.77 -17.30 10.50
C THR A 40 2.77 -16.44 9.73
N PRO A 41 3.09 -15.18 9.38
CA PRO A 41 2.14 -14.29 8.73
C PRO A 41 2.09 -14.59 7.22
N VAL A 42 1.72 -15.81 6.84
CA VAL A 42 1.70 -16.29 5.45
C VAL A 42 0.86 -15.37 4.57
N LYS A 43 -0.31 -14.95 5.05
CA LYS A 43 -1.22 -14.02 4.35
C LYS A 43 -0.62 -12.63 4.15
N PHE A 44 0.20 -12.17 5.09
CA PHE A 44 0.91 -10.90 4.94
C PHE A 44 1.98 -10.98 3.85
N PHE A 45 2.72 -12.09 3.78
CA PHE A 45 3.68 -12.31 2.71
C PHE A 45 2.99 -12.41 1.35
N GLU A 46 1.88 -13.15 1.24
CA GLU A 46 1.06 -13.19 0.02
C GLU A 46 0.62 -11.79 -0.43
N TYR A 47 0.19 -10.92 0.50
CA TYR A 47 -0.14 -9.53 0.19
C TYR A 47 1.06 -8.73 -0.34
N LEU A 48 2.24 -8.87 0.28
CA LEU A 48 3.46 -8.20 -0.20
C LEU A 48 3.93 -8.73 -1.56
N GLU A 49 3.69 -10.00 -1.87
CA GLU A 49 3.97 -10.57 -3.18
C GLU A 49 3.11 -9.93 -4.28
N VAL A 50 1.82 -9.63 -4.02
CA VAL A 50 0.99 -8.89 -4.99
C VAL A 50 1.61 -7.54 -5.38
N ILE A 51 2.13 -6.79 -4.41
CA ILE A 51 2.83 -5.53 -4.69
C ILE A 51 4.10 -5.80 -5.50
N SER A 52 4.82 -6.87 -5.18
CA SER A 52 6.05 -7.26 -5.87
C SER A 52 5.80 -7.57 -7.34
N ASP A 53 4.76 -8.36 -7.63
CA ASP A 53 4.36 -8.74 -8.97
C ASP A 53 4.00 -7.52 -9.82
N ILE A 54 3.25 -6.57 -9.26
CA ILE A 54 2.90 -5.30 -9.92
C ILE A 54 4.16 -4.50 -10.27
N LEU A 55 5.13 -4.43 -9.36
CA LEU A 55 6.36 -3.68 -9.56
C LEU A 55 7.29 -4.37 -10.57
N GLU A 56 7.47 -5.69 -10.49
CA GLU A 56 8.30 -6.44 -11.45
C GLU A 56 7.71 -6.40 -12.86
N GLU A 57 6.38 -6.49 -12.98
CA GLU A 57 5.70 -6.31 -14.26
C GLU A 57 5.96 -4.91 -14.84
N GLY A 58 5.76 -3.85 -14.04
CA GLY A 58 6.01 -2.50 -14.53
C GLY A 58 7.49 -2.24 -14.85
N LYS A 59 8.45 -2.94 -14.21
CA LYS A 59 9.86 -2.92 -14.63
C LYS A 59 10.05 -3.56 -16.00
N ARG A 60 9.46 -4.74 -16.24
CA ARG A 60 9.52 -5.41 -17.55
C ARG A 60 8.91 -4.57 -18.67
N GLU A 61 7.84 -3.84 -18.38
CA GLU A 61 7.17 -2.94 -19.32
C GLU A 61 7.91 -1.59 -19.52
N GLY A 62 9.02 -1.35 -18.80
CA GLY A 62 9.76 -0.09 -18.85
C GLY A 62 9.04 1.09 -18.19
N VAL A 63 7.96 0.83 -17.45
CA VAL A 63 7.15 1.83 -16.75
C VAL A 63 7.84 2.30 -15.48
N PHE A 64 8.39 1.35 -14.70
CA PHE A 64 9.17 1.64 -13.50
C PHE A 64 10.66 1.62 -13.79
N ARG A 65 11.42 2.42 -13.03
CA ARG A 65 12.87 2.53 -13.18
C ARG A 65 13.54 1.14 -13.09
N PRO A 66 14.47 0.80 -14.02
CA PRO A 66 15.04 -0.56 -14.09
C PRO A 66 15.88 -0.91 -12.85
N ASP A 67 16.44 0.10 -12.19
CA ASP A 67 17.22 0.00 -10.95
C ASP A 67 16.34 -0.01 -9.68
N LEU A 68 15.00 -0.08 -9.82
CA LEU A 68 14.11 -0.18 -8.68
C LEU A 68 14.36 -1.48 -7.90
N ASN A 69 14.71 -1.35 -6.63
CA ASN A 69 14.74 -2.47 -5.70
C ASN A 69 13.31 -2.81 -5.24
N VAL A 70 12.70 -3.82 -5.87
CA VAL A 70 11.31 -4.23 -5.60
C VAL A 70 11.10 -4.65 -4.14
N SER A 71 12.09 -5.34 -3.55
CA SER A 71 12.02 -5.77 -2.16
C SER A 71 11.99 -4.61 -1.16
N VAL A 72 12.61 -3.47 -1.48
CA VAL A 72 12.52 -2.25 -0.66
C VAL A 72 11.21 -1.52 -0.95
N ALA A 73 10.89 -1.33 -2.23
CA ALA A 73 9.71 -0.60 -2.69
C ALA A 73 8.41 -1.20 -2.14
N ARG A 74 8.24 -2.54 -2.18
CA ARG A 74 7.03 -3.20 -1.66
C ARG A 74 6.79 -2.93 -0.17
N ARG A 75 7.86 -2.92 0.64
CA ARG A 75 7.77 -2.63 2.07
C ARG A 75 7.47 -1.16 2.32
N ALA A 76 8.07 -0.26 1.53
CA ALA A 76 7.81 1.17 1.65
C ALA A 76 6.34 1.51 1.29
N ILE A 77 5.82 0.91 0.21
CA ILE A 77 4.42 1.06 -0.20
C ILE A 77 3.48 0.54 0.90
N PHE A 78 3.71 -0.69 1.39
CA PHE A 78 2.92 -1.22 2.49
C PHE A 78 3.01 -0.36 3.75
N GLY A 79 4.21 0.09 4.14
CA GLY A 79 4.39 0.93 5.33
C GLY A 79 3.61 2.24 5.24
N ALA A 80 3.60 2.88 4.08
CA ALA A 80 2.79 4.08 3.86
C ALA A 80 1.29 3.79 3.97
N LEU A 81 0.82 2.71 3.36
CA LEU A 81 -0.58 2.28 3.45
C LEU A 81 -0.99 1.96 4.89
N ASP A 82 -0.16 1.20 5.63
CA ASP A 82 -0.39 0.80 7.01
C ASP A 82 -0.50 2.03 7.92
N GLU A 83 0.44 2.99 7.80
CA GLU A 83 0.44 4.22 8.61
C GLU A 83 -0.78 5.10 8.33
N LEU A 84 -1.15 5.26 7.06
CA LEU A 84 -2.32 6.05 6.66
C LEU A 84 -3.64 5.39 7.10
N SER A 85 -3.71 4.06 7.00
CA SER A 85 -4.85 3.27 7.49
C SER A 85 -4.98 3.43 9.01
N LEU A 86 -3.88 3.26 9.75
CA LEU A 86 -3.86 3.38 11.20
C LEU A 86 -4.25 4.79 11.67
N THR A 87 -3.71 5.83 11.00
CA THR A 87 -4.03 7.23 11.28
C THR A 87 -5.52 7.51 11.08
N TYR A 88 -6.12 6.98 10.00
CA TYR A 88 -7.54 7.13 9.73
C TYR A 88 -8.39 6.44 10.81
N ILE A 89 -8.09 5.19 11.12
CA ILE A 89 -8.85 4.35 12.07
C ILE A 89 -8.81 4.93 13.49
N LEU A 90 -7.63 5.34 13.97
CA LEU A 90 -7.47 5.86 15.33
C LEU A 90 -7.97 7.30 15.50
N SER A 91 -8.28 8.00 14.41
CA SER A 91 -8.71 9.38 14.45
C SER A 91 -10.19 9.51 14.79
N ARG A 92 -10.51 10.17 15.91
CA ARG A 92 -11.91 10.53 16.26
C ARG A 92 -12.58 11.49 15.27
N LYS A 93 -11.76 12.27 14.54
CA LYS A 93 -12.15 13.15 13.43
C LYS A 93 -11.05 13.08 12.38
N PRO A 94 -11.10 12.15 11.43
CA PRO A 94 -10.05 11.99 10.44
C PRO A 94 -9.92 13.27 9.61
N LYS A 95 -8.70 13.84 9.56
CA LYS A 95 -8.39 15.02 8.75
C LYS A 95 -8.32 14.71 7.25
N TYR A 96 -8.14 13.44 6.92
CA TYR A 96 -7.95 12.96 5.55
C TYR A 96 -8.88 11.79 5.30
N HIS A 97 -9.60 11.84 4.17
CA HIS A 97 -10.50 10.77 3.76
C HIS A 97 -9.70 9.71 2.99
N PRO A 98 -9.92 8.40 3.20
CA PRO A 98 -9.14 7.31 2.59
C PRO A 98 -8.95 7.46 1.08
N ILE A 99 -10.02 7.79 0.36
CA ILE A 99 -10.01 8.04 -1.08
C ILE A 99 -9.08 9.20 -1.49
N VAL A 100 -9.12 10.33 -0.77
CA VAL A 100 -8.28 11.50 -1.09
C VAL A 100 -6.81 11.17 -0.83
N THR A 101 -6.54 10.50 0.28
CA THR A 101 -5.20 10.03 0.64
C THR A 101 -4.65 9.01 -0.36
N ALA A 102 -5.50 8.10 -0.87
CA ALA A 102 -5.11 7.14 -1.90
C ALA A 102 -4.59 7.82 -3.16
N ALA A 103 -5.28 8.86 -3.62
CA ALA A 103 -4.89 9.61 -4.82
C ALA A 103 -3.55 10.35 -4.63
N GLU A 104 -3.37 11.02 -3.49
CA GLU A 104 -2.11 11.72 -3.16
C GLU A 104 -0.94 10.75 -3.01
N LEU A 105 -1.15 9.61 -2.33
CA LEU A 105 -0.14 8.56 -2.18
C LEU A 105 0.24 7.95 -3.53
N CYS A 106 -0.76 7.63 -4.37
CA CYS A 106 -0.52 7.15 -5.73
C CYS A 106 0.37 8.11 -6.51
N ARG A 107 0.06 9.41 -6.45
CA ARG A 107 0.84 10.44 -7.13
C ARG A 107 2.28 10.48 -6.63
N LEU A 108 2.48 10.59 -5.31
CA LEU A 108 3.82 10.62 -4.70
C LEU A 108 4.66 9.40 -5.09
N LEU A 109 4.08 8.21 -4.99
CA LEU A 109 4.77 6.96 -5.30
C LEU A 109 5.07 6.85 -6.79
N LEU A 110 4.09 7.12 -7.67
CA LEU A 110 4.29 6.96 -9.11
C LEU A 110 5.28 7.99 -9.65
N GLU A 111 5.23 9.24 -9.20
CA GLU A 111 6.21 10.28 -9.60
C GLU A 111 7.65 9.91 -9.17
N GLY A 112 7.83 9.26 -8.01
CA GLY A 112 9.15 8.84 -7.52
C GLY A 112 9.66 7.50 -8.06
N LEU A 113 8.77 6.61 -8.51
CA LEU A 113 9.11 5.25 -8.95
C LEU A 113 9.23 5.10 -10.47
N CYS A 114 8.60 5.99 -11.24
CA CYS A 114 8.56 5.90 -12.70
C CYS A 114 9.78 6.56 -13.35
N VAL A 115 10.07 6.15 -14.59
CA VAL A 115 11.08 6.83 -15.42
C VAL A 115 10.57 8.23 -15.79
N PRO A 116 11.42 9.29 -15.76
CA PRO A 116 11.03 10.61 -16.22
C PRO A 116 10.45 10.57 -17.65
N GLY A 117 9.25 11.11 -17.84
CA GLY A 117 8.55 11.13 -19.14
C GLY A 117 7.65 9.91 -19.43
N ALA A 118 7.68 8.85 -18.63
CA ALA A 118 6.79 7.69 -18.80
C ALA A 118 5.29 8.03 -18.56
N ALA A 119 5.01 9.09 -17.80
CA ALA A 119 3.65 9.57 -17.53
C ALA A 119 3.03 10.37 -18.70
N ALA A 120 3.80 10.74 -19.73
CA ALA A 120 3.34 11.56 -20.86
C ALA A 120 2.77 10.73 -22.04
N GLY A 121 2.79 9.40 -21.95
CA GLY A 121 2.31 8.50 -23.00
C GLY A 121 0.98 7.85 -22.62
N LYS A 122 -0.13 8.56 -22.85
CA LYS A 122 -1.48 8.04 -23.12
C LYS A 122 -2.41 9.23 -23.40
N GLY A 123 -2.40 9.64 -24.67
CA GLY A 123 -3.55 10.33 -25.28
C GLY A 123 -4.63 9.34 -25.66
#